data_AF-A0A0C3HCV3-F1
#
_entry.id   AF-A0A0C3HCV3-F1
#
_cell.length_a   1.000
_cell.length_b   1.000
_cell.length_c   1.000
_cell.angle_alpha   90.00
_cell.angle_beta   90.00
_cell.angle_gamma   90.00
#
_symmetry.space_group_name_H-M   'P 1'
#
loop_
_entity.id
_entity.type
_entity.pdbx_description
1 polymer ?
#
loop_
_entity_poly.entity_id
_entity_poly.type
_entity_poly.pdbx_seq_one_letter_code
_entity_poly.pdbx_strand_id
1 'polypeptide(L)'
;MGYAQRTSSDSSTSSSEDSTSHTTISAPPRVEVLRCSRCAKCVETITHSPGSSGSQGVSPDDLSASGMVRFGHNLYYCDRCAKIVGYT
;
A
#
# COMPACT_ATOMS: atom_id res chain seq x y z
N MET A 1 -17.68 -47.12 38.81
CA MET A 1 -16.90 -46.03 39.43
C MET A 1 -17.53 -44.70 39.07
N GLY A 2 -18.05 -43.96 40.05
CA GLY A 2 -18.43 -42.56 39.88
C GLY A 2 -17.40 -41.67 40.57
N TYR A 3 -17.01 -40.56 39.94
CA TYR A 3 -16.20 -39.54 40.61
C TYR A 3 -16.99 -38.24 40.67
N ALA A 4 -17.19 -37.76 41.89
CA ALA A 4 -17.47 -36.36 42.15
C ALA A 4 -16.13 -35.71 42.56
N GLN A 5 -15.79 -34.58 41.96
CA GLN A 5 -14.79 -33.68 42.52
C GLN A 5 -15.40 -32.28 42.65
N ARG A 6 -15.42 -31.80 43.89
CA ARG A 6 -15.95 -30.51 44.30
C ARG A 6 -14.89 -29.43 44.10
N THR A 7 -15.29 -28.36 43.39
CA THR A 7 -14.98 -26.92 43.57
C THR A 7 -13.68 -26.54 44.28
N SER A 8 -12.88 -25.66 43.65
CA SER A 8 -12.68 -24.25 44.06
C SER A 8 -11.53 -23.64 43.24
N SER A 9 -11.80 -22.58 42.48
CA SER A 9 -10.76 -21.66 42.02
C SER A 9 -11.32 -20.26 42.19
N ASP A 10 -11.07 -19.70 43.36
CA ASP A 10 -11.15 -18.28 43.62
C ASP A 10 -9.80 -17.67 43.22
N SER A 11 -9.84 -16.61 42.41
CA SER A 11 -8.94 -15.45 42.45
C SER A 11 -9.09 -14.69 41.14
N SER A 12 -9.78 -13.56 41.24
CA SER A 12 -9.95 -12.56 40.20
C SER A 12 -8.66 -11.75 40.04
N THR A 13 -8.17 -11.57 38.81
CA THR A 13 -7.39 -10.37 38.46
C THR A 13 -7.67 -9.95 37.02
N SER A 14 -8.00 -8.67 36.94
CA SER A 14 -8.35 -7.88 35.78
C SER A 14 -7.28 -7.85 34.71
N SER A 15 -7.74 -7.65 33.46
CA SER A 15 -7.02 -7.04 32.34
C SER A 15 -5.83 -7.85 31.83
N SER A 16 -5.86 -8.34 30.59
CA SER A 16 -5.85 -7.44 29.46
C SER A 16 -6.54 -8.13 28.30
N GLU A 17 -7.55 -7.48 27.74
CA GLU A 17 -7.72 -7.50 26.29
C GLU A 17 -6.33 -7.33 25.69
N ASP A 18 -5.77 -8.40 25.10
CA ASP A 18 -4.68 -8.26 24.15
C ASP A 18 -5.29 -7.45 23.03
N SER A 19 -5.20 -6.13 23.19
CA SER A 19 -5.27 -5.18 22.10
C SER A 19 -4.19 -5.68 21.19
N THR A 20 -4.58 -6.53 20.25
CA THR A 20 -3.77 -6.95 19.12
C THR A 20 -3.44 -5.64 18.48
N SER A 21 -2.31 -5.09 18.91
CA SER A 21 -1.79 -3.84 18.46
C SER A 21 -1.33 -4.23 17.08
N HIS A 22 -2.25 -4.13 16.13
CA HIS A 22 -1.93 -4.03 14.74
C HIS A 22 -1.07 -2.78 14.69
N THR A 23 0.23 -2.98 14.93
CA THR A 23 1.29 -2.16 14.38
C THR A 23 0.77 -1.80 13.02
N THR A 24 0.60 -0.51 12.77
CA THR A 24 0.22 -0.02 11.46
C THR A 24 1.28 -0.57 10.51
N ILE A 25 1.02 -1.73 9.91
CA ILE A 25 1.88 -2.34 8.92
C ILE A 25 1.68 -1.42 7.72
N SER A 26 2.44 -0.32 7.72
CA SER A 26 2.70 0.44 6.54
C SER A 26 3.21 -0.59 5.56
N ALA A 27 2.38 -0.90 4.55
CA ALA A 27 2.70 -1.97 3.63
C ALA A 27 4.09 -1.70 3.06
N PRO A 28 4.93 -2.74 2.93
CA PRO A 28 6.29 -2.54 2.50
C PRO A 28 6.32 -1.76 1.18
N PRO A 29 7.29 -0.84 1.00
CA PRO A 29 7.42 -0.12 -0.25
C PRO A 29 7.59 -1.12 -1.40
N ARG A 30 6.88 -0.90 -2.50
CA ARG A 30 6.90 -1.78 -3.67
C ARG A 30 7.46 -1.03 -4.87
N VAL A 31 8.26 -1.71 -5.67
CA VAL A 31 8.79 -1.16 -6.93
C VAL A 31 7.77 -1.39 -8.03
N GLU A 32 7.34 -0.31 -8.67
CA GLU A 32 6.50 -0.34 -9.87
C GLU A 32 7.31 0.17 -11.06
N VAL A 33 7.25 -0.55 -12.19
CA VAL A 33 7.94 -0.16 -13.42
C VAL A 33 6.94 0.49 -14.37
N LEU A 34 7.17 1.76 -14.67
CA LEU A 34 6.35 2.54 -15.58
C LEU A 34 6.98 2.60 -16.96
N ARG A 35 6.17 2.48 -18.01
CA ARG A 35 6.64 2.55 -19.39
C ARG A 35 5.90 3.64 -20.16
N CYS A 36 6.67 4.53 -20.80
CA CYS A 36 6.12 5.55 -21.69
C CYS A 36 5.53 4.90 -22.95
N SER A 37 4.23 5.08 -23.22
CA SER A 37 3.57 4.49 -24.40
C SER A 37 4.08 5.04 -25.73
N ARG A 38 4.77 6.19 -25.75
CA ARG A 38 5.28 6.81 -26.99
C ARG A 38 6.72 6.46 -27.31
N CYS A 39 7.63 6.57 -26.34
CA CYS A 39 9.07 6.36 -26.56
C CYS A 39 9.62 5.10 -25.88
N ALA A 40 8.75 4.29 -25.25
CA ALA A 40 9.10 3.08 -24.53
C ALA A 40 10.10 3.28 -23.37
N LYS A 41 10.39 4.52 -22.95
CA LYS A 41 11.22 4.80 -21.77
C LYS A 41 10.63 4.14 -20.52
N CYS A 42 11.43 3.34 -19.84
CA CYS A 42 11.08 2.71 -18.57
C CYS A 42 11.61 3.54 -17.40
N VAL A 43 10.82 3.66 -16.34
CA VAL A 43 11.18 4.33 -15.10
C VAL A 43 10.72 3.45 -13.94
N GLU A 44 11.61 3.20 -12.98
CA GLU A 44 11.27 2.49 -11.76
C GLU A 44 10.82 3.51 -10.72
N THR A 45 9.72 3.21 -10.02
CA THR A 45 9.14 4.10 -9.01
C THR A 45 8.85 3.29 -7.76
N ILE A 46 9.25 3.81 -6.61
CA ILE A 46 8.98 3.19 -5.33
C ILE A 46 7.66 3.75 -4.85
N THR A 47 6.65 2.89 -4.70
CA THR A 47 5.34 3.28 -4.20
C THR A 47 5.21 2.88 -2.74
N HIS A 48 4.85 3.85 -1.92
CA HIS A 48 4.50 3.63 -0.53
C HIS A 48 2.98 3.49 -0.47
N SER A 49 2.48 2.27 -0.32
CA SER A 49 1.04 2.02 -0.32
C SER A 49 0.38 2.85 0.81
N PRO A 50 -0.57 3.76 0.53
CA PRO A 50 -1.39 4.30 1.60
C PRO A 50 -2.29 3.16 2.06
N GLY A 51 -2.10 2.69 3.29
CA GLY A 51 -3.00 1.71 3.89
C GLY A 51 -4.45 2.15 3.68
N SER A 52 -5.31 1.23 3.25
CA SER A 52 -6.78 1.31 3.29
C SER A 52 -7.55 2.23 2.31
N SER A 53 -7.04 2.52 1.12
CA SER A 53 -7.91 3.02 0.04
C SER A 53 -7.56 2.35 -1.29
N GLY A 54 -8.55 1.73 -1.94
CA GLY A 54 -8.43 0.79 -3.07
C GLY A 54 -7.85 1.33 -4.38
N SER A 55 -7.01 2.36 -4.35
CA SER A 55 -6.23 2.80 -5.51
C SER A 55 -4.97 1.94 -5.62
N GLN A 56 -5.10 0.78 -6.26
CA GLN A 56 -3.96 -0.06 -6.65
C GLN A 56 -3.19 0.65 -7.79
N GLY A 57 -2.19 1.45 -7.45
CA GLY A 57 -1.27 2.07 -8.41
C GLY A 57 -0.33 3.11 -7.80
N VAL A 58 0.53 3.68 -8.64
CA VAL A 58 1.44 4.78 -8.28
C VAL A 58 0.66 6.04 -7.90
N SER A 59 1.03 6.64 -6.76
CA SER A 59 0.49 7.92 -6.30
C SER A 59 0.83 9.04 -7.30
N PRO A 60 -0.04 10.06 -7.48
CA PRO A 60 0.28 11.24 -8.29
C PRO A 60 1.57 11.96 -7.85
N ASP A 61 1.91 11.90 -6.55
CA ASP A 61 3.14 12.50 -6.02
C ASP A 61 4.39 11.75 -6.52
N ASP A 62 4.38 10.42 -6.38
CA ASP A 62 5.44 9.52 -6.88
C ASP A 62 5.59 9.62 -8.41
N LEU A 63 4.48 9.78 -9.14
CA LEU A 63 4.47 9.99 -10.60
C LEU A 63 5.18 11.28 -10.97
N SER A 64 4.83 12.38 -10.29
CA SER A 64 5.41 13.71 -10.51
C SER A 64 6.90 13.71 -10.19
N ALA A 65 7.31 13.07 -9.09
CA ALA A 65 8.72 12.91 -8.71
C ALA A 65 9.51 12.09 -9.73
N SER A 66 8.90 11.08 -10.37
CA SER A 66 9.57 10.26 -11.39
C SER A 66 9.60 10.88 -12.79
N GLY A 67 8.92 12.02 -13.02
CA GLY A 67 8.78 12.64 -14.33
C GLY A 67 7.90 11.83 -15.29
N MET A 68 6.90 11.13 -14.73
CA MET A 68 5.92 10.34 -15.46
C MET A 68 4.53 10.96 -15.30
N VAL A 69 3.79 11.01 -16.40
CA VAL A 69 2.46 11.62 -16.50
C VAL A 69 1.46 10.53 -16.80
N ARG A 70 0.52 10.31 -15.88
CA ARG A 70 -0.56 9.33 -16.05
C ARG A 70 -1.71 9.97 -16.83
N PHE A 71 -2.15 9.33 -17.90
CA PHE A 71 -3.27 9.79 -18.73
C PHE A 71 -4.41 8.77 -18.84
N GLY A 72 -4.29 7.64 -18.14
CA GLY A 72 -5.31 6.59 -18.10
C GLY A 72 -5.04 5.54 -17.02
N HIS A 73 -5.77 4.43 -17.04
CA HIS A 73 -5.52 3.33 -16.11
C HIS A 73 -4.27 2.56 -16.52
N ASN A 74 -3.19 2.67 -15.73
CA ASN A 74 -1.88 2.09 -16.03
C ASN A 74 -1.27 2.56 -17.38
N LEU A 75 -1.62 3.78 -17.82
CA LEU A 75 -1.07 4.39 -19.04
C LEU A 75 -0.28 5.65 -18.69
N TYR A 76 0.96 5.71 -19.18
CA TYR A 76 1.92 6.72 -18.79
C TYR A 76 2.70 7.29 -19.98
N TYR A 77 3.01 8.59 -19.91
CA TYR A 77 4.00 9.24 -20.76
C TYR A 77 5.16 9.72 -19.89
N CYS A 78 6.37 9.75 -20.44
CA CYS A 78 7.43 10.54 -19.81
C CYS A 78 7.16 12.03 -20.05
N ASP A 79 7.70 12.89 -19.18
CA ASP A 79 7.55 14.35 -19.21
C ASP A 79 7.71 14.95 -20.62
N ARG A 80 8.76 14.54 -21.36
CA ARG A 80 9.00 14.99 -22.74
C ARG A 80 7.87 14.62 -23.69
N CYS A 81 7.37 13.39 -23.62
CA CYS A 81 6.30 12.93 -24.52
C CYS A 81 4.95 13.54 -24.15
N ALA A 82 4.70 13.80 -22.87
CA ALA A 82 3.49 14.46 -22.40
C ALA A 82 3.39 15.89 -22.97
N LYS A 83 4.49 16.65 -22.94
CA LYS A 83 4.57 18.01 -23.53
C LYS A 83 4.28 18.03 -25.04
N ILE A 84 4.76 17.02 -25.78
CA ILE A 84 4.54 16.95 -27.23
C ILE A 84 3.06 16.68 -27.57
N VAL A 85 2.35 15.91 -26.74
CA VAL A 85 0.93 15.61 -26.96
C VAL A 85 0.00 16.64 -26.32
N GLY A 86 0.46 17.40 -25.33
CA GLY A 86 -0.32 18.41 -24.61
C GLY A 86 -0.98 17.90 -23.32
N TYR A 87 -0.36 16.95 -22.62
CA TYR A 87 -0.84 16.44 -21.32
C TYR A 87 -0.27 17.19 -20.09
N THR A 88 0.64 18.15 -20.32
CA THR A 88 1.36 18.93 -19.29
C THR A 88 1.62 20.34 -19.78
#